data_AF-A0A350UZH3-F1
#
_entry.id   AF-A0A350UZH3-F1
#
_cell.length_a   1.000
_cell.length_b   1.000
_cell.length_c   1.000
_cell.angle_alpha   90.00
_cell.angle_beta   90.00
_cell.angle_gamma   90.00
#
_symmetry.space_group_name_H-M   'P 1'
#
loop_
_entity.id
_entity.type
_entity.pdbx_description
1 polymer ?
#
loop_
_entity_poly.entity_id
_entity_poly.type
_entity_poly.pdbx_seq_one_letter_code
_entity_poly.pdbx_strand_id
1 'polypeptide(L)'
;MKNRNILALLVLLTLSIHLSTAEAQTNPTAQEIPYYSDFSSLSHNSTTYPSGWQGWKLASLSGTDYNTSAPSTNASLTSKGYASSTTKGVYNYNGKIGFLNAADGDYSLVLSVKTTGSSNIVVDYGIMTIRNPYNGSVSTRINGVEVQYRIGTSGEFKSINSRVYINNTTSQTGTTTSEQNRENYSIFLPSECDNKPVVQIRWVTREITGTGNFPGFAIDDVEVSENGKAAYYYYKGTGNFTSLSSWKSNPDGTGSSPASFSADYQYFNITKPSAINFTEMWNVSGMYSKVIIGSTSSNVVFNTVNSAQLNAVVDIRGGSKLNISQSTSSFPVFGTMYPGSFLEFNFNASLANLPAEVTYENVKLNSGGLHTYHFSINSPDVLIKKDLEVINTRLNVNGSEKFKLQVGGNFTFSSSAAFTSSASNLCELVINGRGSQVIRMNGIDLQLNSFTVLNANGVELSETGGSSNIFLSSGSG
;
A
#
# COMPACT_ATOMS: atom_id res chain seq x y z
N MET A 1 -12.71 -75.48 -16.99
CA MET A 1 -13.46 -74.21 -16.89
C MET A 1 -13.09 -73.33 -15.67
N LYS A 2 -11.89 -73.45 -15.07
CA LYS A 2 -11.54 -72.68 -13.84
C LYS A 2 -10.43 -71.61 -13.99
N ASN A 3 -9.69 -71.55 -15.11
CA ASN A 3 -8.55 -70.63 -15.25
C ASN A 3 -8.80 -69.39 -16.12
N ARG A 4 -9.97 -69.26 -16.76
CA ARG A 4 -10.30 -68.09 -17.62
C ARG A 4 -10.87 -66.89 -16.86
N ASN A 5 -11.30 -67.07 -15.60
CA ASN A 5 -11.91 -66.00 -14.80
C ASN A 5 -10.89 -65.23 -13.94
N ILE A 6 -9.70 -65.78 -13.69
CA ILE A 6 -8.66 -65.15 -12.87
C ILE A 6 -7.90 -64.09 -13.68
N LEU A 7 -7.69 -64.32 -14.98
CA LEU A 7 -7.02 -63.34 -15.85
C LEU A 7 -7.91 -62.10 -16.11
N ALA A 8 -9.23 -62.30 -16.22
CA ALA A 8 -10.19 -61.19 -16.36
C ALA A 8 -10.31 -60.36 -15.06
N LEU A 9 -10.20 -60.99 -13.89
CA LEU A 9 -10.20 -60.30 -12.61
C LEU A 9 -8.90 -59.50 -12.38
N LEU A 10 -7.75 -60.03 -12.84
CA LEU A 10 -6.46 -59.34 -12.71
C LEU A 10 -6.33 -58.12 -13.64
N VAL A 11 -6.95 -58.17 -14.84
CA VAL A 11 -7.00 -57.03 -15.76
C VAL A 11 -8.01 -55.97 -15.31
N LEU A 12 -9.10 -56.34 -14.64
CA LEU A 12 -10.02 -55.36 -14.02
C LEU A 12 -9.42 -54.69 -12.77
N LEU A 13 -8.56 -55.39 -12.02
CA LEU A 13 -7.92 -54.86 -10.80
C LEU A 13 -6.71 -53.95 -11.11
N THR A 14 -6.05 -54.12 -12.26
CA THR A 14 -4.97 -53.20 -12.71
C THR A 14 -5.50 -51.97 -13.45
N LEU A 15 -6.71 -52.03 -14.00
CA LEU A 15 -7.38 -50.88 -14.63
C LEU A 15 -8.03 -49.92 -13.60
N SER A 16 -8.11 -50.31 -12.33
CA SER A 16 -8.79 -49.57 -11.25
C SER A 16 -7.87 -48.80 -10.29
N ILE A 17 -6.57 -48.67 -10.59
CA ILE A 17 -5.61 -47.89 -9.76
C ILE A 17 -4.89 -46.79 -10.58
N HIS A 18 -5.42 -46.43 -11.75
CA HIS A 18 -5.13 -45.11 -12.33
C HIS A 18 -6.23 -44.15 -11.89
N LEU A 19 -6.37 -43.97 -10.57
CA LEU A 19 -6.89 -42.72 -10.03
C LEU A 19 -5.84 -41.69 -10.45
N SER A 20 -6.03 -41.09 -11.63
CA SER A 20 -5.37 -39.84 -11.94
C SER A 20 -5.68 -38.93 -10.76
N THR A 21 -4.66 -38.63 -9.96
CA THR A 21 -4.70 -37.47 -9.07
C THR A 21 -4.90 -36.29 -10.00
N ALA A 22 -6.16 -35.94 -10.25
CA ALA A 22 -6.50 -34.64 -10.77
C ALA A 22 -5.83 -33.68 -9.80
N GLU A 23 -4.78 -33.00 -10.26
CA GLU A 23 -4.11 -31.93 -9.53
C GLU A 23 -5.17 -30.89 -9.22
N ALA A 24 -5.86 -31.05 -8.09
CA ALA A 24 -6.93 -30.17 -7.70
C ALA A 24 -6.32 -28.80 -7.45
N GLN A 25 -6.88 -27.74 -8.05
CA GLN A 25 -6.52 -26.40 -7.62
C GLN A 25 -6.69 -26.25 -6.11
N THR A 26 -5.77 -25.56 -5.48
CA THR A 26 -5.96 -25.14 -4.09
C THR A 26 -6.76 -23.84 -4.11
N ASN A 27 -7.77 -23.78 -3.25
CA ASN A 27 -8.55 -22.57 -3.04
C ASN A 27 -7.90 -21.78 -1.89
N PRO A 28 -7.61 -20.48 -2.08
CA PRO A 28 -7.04 -19.70 -0.99
C PRO A 28 -8.05 -19.55 0.16
N THR A 29 -7.52 -19.55 1.39
CA THR A 29 -8.33 -19.34 2.60
C THR A 29 -8.97 -17.96 2.57
N ALA A 30 -10.28 -17.91 2.76
CA ALA A 30 -11.04 -16.66 2.78
C ALA A 30 -10.54 -15.71 3.89
N GLN A 31 -10.29 -14.45 3.55
CA GLN A 31 -9.93 -13.39 4.48
C GLN A 31 -11.18 -12.67 4.98
N GLU A 32 -11.21 -12.26 6.24
CA GLU A 32 -12.32 -11.42 6.75
C GLU A 32 -12.33 -10.08 5.99
N ILE A 33 -13.53 -9.55 5.74
CA ILE A 33 -13.68 -8.17 5.28
C ILE A 33 -13.98 -7.24 6.46
N PRO A 34 -13.53 -5.98 6.43
CA PRO A 34 -12.77 -5.37 5.36
C PRO A 34 -11.41 -6.03 5.19
N TYR A 35 -10.86 -5.93 3.99
CA TYR A 35 -9.59 -6.50 3.61
C TYR A 35 -8.83 -5.41 2.84
N TYR A 36 -7.54 -5.26 3.09
CA TYR A 36 -6.68 -4.34 2.35
C TYR A 36 -5.32 -4.97 2.06
N SER A 37 -4.82 -4.79 0.84
CA SER A 37 -3.46 -5.14 0.46
C SER A 37 -2.92 -4.24 -0.65
N ASP A 38 -1.81 -3.56 -0.37
CA ASP A 38 -0.99 -2.81 -1.33
C ASP A 38 0.29 -3.57 -1.73
N PHE A 39 0.40 -4.82 -1.29
CA PHE A 39 1.56 -5.69 -1.51
C PHE A 39 2.93 -5.10 -1.15
N SER A 40 2.99 -4.00 -0.38
CA SER A 40 4.23 -3.27 -0.07
C SER A 40 5.19 -4.12 0.79
N SER A 41 4.63 -4.95 1.65
CA SER A 41 5.36 -5.93 2.47
C SER A 41 5.78 -7.19 1.72
N LEU A 42 5.30 -7.40 0.49
CA LEU A 42 5.67 -8.56 -0.34
C LEU A 42 7.00 -8.29 -1.04
N SER A 43 8.09 -8.76 -0.44
CA SER A 43 9.44 -8.69 -1.04
C SER A 43 9.43 -9.15 -2.51
N HIS A 44 10.11 -8.42 -3.40
CA HIS A 44 10.14 -8.71 -4.84
C HIS A 44 10.66 -10.11 -5.19
N ASN A 45 11.50 -10.69 -4.33
CA ASN A 45 12.03 -12.04 -4.50
C ASN A 45 11.07 -13.15 -4.02
N SER A 46 9.93 -12.79 -3.43
CA SER A 46 8.96 -13.76 -2.89
C SER A 46 8.28 -14.55 -4.00
N THR A 47 8.18 -15.86 -3.76
CA THR A 47 7.41 -16.82 -4.56
C THR A 47 6.18 -17.33 -3.82
N THR A 48 5.88 -16.76 -2.64
CA THR A 48 4.74 -17.13 -1.81
C THR A 48 3.67 -16.05 -1.91
N TYR A 49 2.43 -16.46 -2.19
CA TYR A 49 1.30 -15.54 -2.20
C TYR A 49 1.00 -15.00 -0.79
N PRO A 50 0.59 -13.73 -0.66
CA PRO A 50 -0.03 -13.26 0.57
C PRO A 50 -1.27 -14.08 0.93
N SER A 51 -1.61 -14.13 2.23
CA SER A 51 -2.83 -14.78 2.71
C SER A 51 -4.06 -14.29 1.93
N GLY A 52 -4.91 -15.23 1.50
CA GLY A 52 -6.10 -14.92 0.70
C GLY A 52 -5.89 -14.96 -0.81
N TRP A 53 -4.64 -14.95 -1.28
CA TRP A 53 -4.32 -14.90 -2.70
C TRP A 53 -3.85 -16.25 -3.27
N GLN A 54 -4.13 -16.47 -4.54
CA GLN A 54 -3.60 -17.56 -5.35
C GLN A 54 -3.56 -17.14 -6.82
N GLY A 55 -2.66 -17.74 -7.59
CA GLY A 55 -2.68 -17.72 -9.04
C GLY A 55 -3.23 -19.02 -9.60
N TRP A 56 -3.96 -18.94 -10.69
CA TRP A 56 -4.47 -20.12 -11.39
C TRP A 56 -4.18 -20.06 -12.88
N LYS A 57 -4.05 -21.25 -13.47
CA LYS A 57 -4.18 -21.45 -14.90
C LYS A 57 -5.65 -21.81 -15.19
N LEU A 58 -6.30 -21.03 -16.04
CA LEU A 58 -7.69 -21.23 -16.42
C LEU A 58 -7.82 -22.20 -17.59
N ALA A 59 -7.07 -21.96 -18.66
CA ALA A 59 -7.09 -22.78 -19.86
C ALA A 59 -5.72 -22.86 -20.54
N SER A 60 -5.62 -23.79 -21.49
CA SER A 60 -4.43 -23.93 -22.34
C SER A 60 -4.29 -22.87 -23.40
N LEU A 61 -5.33 -22.06 -23.67
CA LEU A 61 -5.31 -20.99 -24.66
C LEU A 61 -5.96 -19.73 -24.07
N SER A 62 -5.40 -18.56 -24.37
CA SER A 62 -6.07 -17.27 -24.21
C SER A 62 -7.08 -17.08 -25.34
N GLY A 63 -8.19 -16.38 -25.07
CA GLY A 63 -9.33 -16.25 -25.99
C GLY A 63 -9.87 -14.83 -26.13
N THR A 64 -10.84 -14.68 -27.04
CA THR A 64 -11.56 -13.42 -27.28
C THR A 64 -12.72 -13.17 -26.32
N ASP A 65 -13.09 -14.20 -25.55
CA ASP A 65 -14.06 -14.14 -24.47
C ASP A 65 -13.36 -14.33 -23.13
N TYR A 66 -13.94 -13.75 -22.07
CA TYR A 66 -13.45 -14.00 -20.72
C TYR A 66 -13.78 -15.42 -20.29
N ASN A 67 -12.77 -16.15 -19.85
CA ASN A 67 -12.95 -17.51 -19.38
C ASN A 67 -13.72 -17.52 -18.06
N THR A 68 -14.90 -18.13 -18.02
CA THR A 68 -15.75 -18.29 -16.83
C THR A 68 -15.59 -19.66 -16.17
N SER A 69 -14.84 -20.58 -16.79
CA SER A 69 -14.67 -21.93 -16.26
C SER A 69 -13.95 -21.92 -14.91
N ALA A 70 -14.13 -23.00 -14.16
CA ALA A 70 -13.29 -23.29 -13.02
C ALA A 70 -11.81 -23.36 -13.46
N PRO A 71 -10.86 -22.93 -12.60
CA PRO A 71 -9.44 -23.08 -12.90
C PRO A 71 -9.08 -24.56 -13.15
N SER A 72 -8.01 -24.78 -13.91
CA SER A 72 -7.52 -26.13 -14.24
C SER A 72 -6.39 -26.58 -13.33
N THR A 73 -5.48 -25.67 -12.96
CA THR A 73 -4.37 -25.94 -12.03
C THR A 73 -3.96 -24.69 -11.27
N ASN A 74 -3.19 -24.87 -10.19
CA ASN A 74 -2.46 -23.78 -9.54
C ASN A 74 -1.39 -23.17 -10.45
N ALA A 75 -1.11 -21.89 -10.26
CA ALA A 75 0.00 -21.17 -10.85
C ALA A 75 0.86 -20.56 -9.75
N SER A 76 2.14 -20.95 -9.69
CA SER A 76 3.10 -20.41 -8.74
C SER A 76 3.31 -18.90 -8.95
N LEU A 77 3.55 -18.17 -7.86
CA LEU A 77 3.97 -16.78 -7.94
C LEU A 77 5.42 -16.71 -8.41
N THR A 78 5.66 -16.13 -9.57
CA THR A 78 7.01 -15.92 -10.11
C THR A 78 7.59 -14.66 -9.50
N SER A 79 8.71 -14.79 -8.78
CA SER A 79 9.41 -13.64 -8.23
C SER A 79 10.13 -12.83 -9.30
N LYS A 80 10.53 -11.59 -8.97
CA LYS A 80 11.30 -10.72 -9.87
C LYS A 80 10.67 -10.53 -11.25
N GLY A 81 9.35 -10.30 -11.29
CA GLY A 81 8.66 -9.93 -12.51
C GLY A 81 9.06 -8.53 -12.98
N TYR A 82 9.19 -8.35 -14.30
CA TYR A 82 9.47 -7.07 -14.97
C TYR A 82 8.68 -6.95 -16.28
N ALA A 83 8.64 -5.75 -16.85
CA ALA A 83 8.10 -5.54 -18.19
C ALA A 83 8.85 -6.33 -19.29
N SER A 84 10.10 -6.70 -19.04
CA SER A 84 10.91 -7.56 -19.91
C SER A 84 10.57 -9.05 -19.80
N SER A 85 9.78 -9.48 -18.80
CA SER A 85 9.39 -10.88 -18.63
C SER A 85 8.53 -11.36 -19.81
N THR A 86 8.89 -12.49 -20.41
CA THR A 86 8.20 -13.06 -21.59
C THR A 86 7.53 -14.40 -21.32
N THR A 87 7.81 -15.02 -20.17
CA THR A 87 7.19 -16.29 -19.80
C THR A 87 5.77 -16.03 -19.30
N LYS A 88 4.81 -16.85 -19.71
CA LYS A 88 3.44 -16.77 -19.20
C LYS A 88 3.37 -17.21 -17.74
N GLY A 89 2.46 -16.64 -16.97
CA GLY A 89 2.26 -17.00 -15.57
C GLY A 89 1.85 -15.82 -14.70
N VAL A 90 1.92 -16.02 -13.40
CA VAL A 90 1.62 -15.02 -12.37
C VAL A 90 2.93 -14.49 -11.79
N TYR A 91 3.00 -13.18 -11.55
CA TYR A 91 4.22 -12.46 -11.26
C TYR A 91 4.08 -11.55 -10.03
N ASN A 92 5.17 -11.48 -9.26
CA ASN A 92 5.43 -10.42 -8.31
C ASN A 92 6.19 -9.30 -9.03
N TYR A 93 5.54 -8.16 -9.22
CA TYR A 93 6.07 -6.98 -9.91
C TYR A 93 6.52 -5.89 -8.93
N ASN A 94 6.99 -6.27 -7.73
CA ASN A 94 7.54 -5.39 -6.69
C ASN A 94 6.52 -4.37 -6.17
N GLY A 95 5.86 -4.71 -5.05
CA GLY A 95 4.76 -3.90 -4.50
C GLY A 95 3.46 -4.00 -5.30
N LYS A 96 3.31 -5.05 -6.13
CA LYS A 96 2.08 -5.40 -6.84
C LYS A 96 2.20 -6.82 -7.39
N ILE A 97 1.08 -7.48 -7.62
CA ILE A 97 1.04 -8.80 -8.26
C ILE A 97 0.22 -8.76 -9.54
N GLY A 98 0.58 -9.60 -10.49
CA GLY A 98 0.01 -9.55 -11.82
C GLY A 98 0.14 -10.85 -12.58
N PHE A 99 -0.25 -10.83 -13.85
CA PHE A 99 -0.20 -12.00 -14.70
C PHE A 99 0.07 -11.63 -16.15
N LEU A 100 0.72 -12.57 -16.85
CA LEU A 100 1.03 -12.50 -18.27
C LEU A 100 0.48 -13.74 -18.95
N ASN A 101 -0.45 -13.52 -19.87
CA ASN A 101 -1.00 -14.57 -20.71
C ASN A 101 -0.22 -14.73 -22.01
N ALA A 102 -0.45 -15.84 -22.69
CA ALA A 102 0.07 -16.10 -24.01
C ALA A 102 -0.94 -16.90 -24.84
N ALA A 103 -0.64 -17.10 -26.12
CA ALA A 103 -1.47 -17.92 -27.00
C ALA A 103 -1.69 -19.34 -26.45
N ASP A 104 -0.74 -19.86 -25.67
CA ASP A 104 -0.75 -21.19 -25.07
C ASP A 104 -0.89 -21.19 -23.53
N GLY A 105 -1.48 -20.13 -22.96
CA GLY A 105 -1.90 -20.18 -21.56
C GLY A 105 -2.64 -18.94 -21.07
N ASP A 106 -3.72 -19.22 -20.35
CA ASP A 106 -4.60 -18.24 -19.72
C ASP A 106 -4.48 -18.33 -18.20
N TYR A 107 -4.01 -17.27 -17.56
CA TYR A 107 -3.74 -17.15 -16.13
C TYR A 107 -4.59 -16.05 -15.51
N SER A 108 -4.86 -16.21 -14.22
CA SER A 108 -5.62 -15.27 -13.42
C SER A 108 -5.08 -15.18 -12.01
N LEU A 109 -5.33 -14.05 -11.36
CA LEU A 109 -5.20 -13.88 -9.91
C LEU A 109 -6.56 -14.03 -9.26
N VAL A 110 -6.60 -14.64 -8.07
CA VAL A 110 -7.80 -14.75 -7.23
C VAL A 110 -7.50 -14.29 -5.81
N LEU A 111 -8.46 -13.56 -5.23
CA LEU A 111 -8.58 -13.26 -3.82
C LEU A 111 -9.83 -13.99 -3.27
N SER A 112 -9.69 -14.62 -2.11
CA SER A 112 -10.82 -15.22 -1.39
C SER A 112 -11.14 -14.39 -0.15
N VAL A 113 -12.40 -13.99 0.00
CA VAL A 113 -12.91 -13.20 1.12
C VAL A 113 -14.13 -13.86 1.75
N LYS A 114 -14.35 -13.57 3.04
CA LYS A 114 -15.53 -13.94 3.80
C LYS A 114 -16.38 -12.70 3.98
N THR A 115 -17.62 -12.77 3.53
CA THR A 115 -18.59 -11.66 3.57
C THR A 115 -19.71 -11.93 4.59
N THR A 116 -19.46 -12.83 5.56
CA THR A 116 -20.47 -13.24 6.55
C THR A 116 -20.85 -12.06 7.45
N GLY A 117 -22.14 -11.79 7.57
CA GLY A 117 -22.65 -10.62 8.31
C GLY A 117 -22.50 -9.29 7.56
N SER A 118 -22.02 -9.32 6.32
CA SER A 118 -21.76 -8.13 5.50
C SER A 118 -22.71 -8.02 4.30
N SER A 119 -22.97 -6.79 3.87
CA SER A 119 -23.79 -6.47 2.69
C SER A 119 -23.27 -5.28 1.91
N ASN A 120 -23.71 -5.10 0.65
CA ASN A 120 -23.24 -4.03 -0.24
C ASN A 120 -21.71 -4.03 -0.40
N ILE A 121 -21.16 -5.22 -0.68
CA ILE A 121 -19.71 -5.40 -0.76
C ILE A 121 -19.15 -4.64 -1.96
N VAL A 122 -18.11 -3.85 -1.72
CA VAL A 122 -17.35 -3.12 -2.74
C VAL A 122 -15.92 -3.65 -2.81
N VAL A 123 -15.38 -3.71 -4.02
CA VAL A 123 -13.98 -4.03 -4.30
C VAL A 123 -13.35 -2.81 -4.97
N ASP A 124 -12.45 -2.15 -4.26
CA ASP A 124 -11.63 -1.06 -4.76
C ASP A 124 -10.23 -1.59 -5.10
N TYR A 125 -9.67 -1.20 -6.25
CA TYR A 125 -8.32 -1.62 -6.63
C TYR A 125 -7.71 -0.74 -7.72
N GLY A 126 -6.39 -0.62 -7.71
CA GLY A 126 -5.60 -0.16 -8.83
C GLY A 126 -5.34 -1.29 -9.82
N ILE A 127 -5.47 -0.99 -11.12
CA ILE A 127 -5.10 -1.90 -12.21
C ILE A 127 -4.23 -1.17 -13.24
N MET A 128 -3.20 -1.86 -13.74
CA MET A 128 -2.23 -1.27 -14.64
C MET A 128 -1.64 -2.27 -15.62
N THR A 129 -1.05 -1.74 -16.69
CA THR A 129 -0.17 -2.48 -17.58
C THR A 129 1.26 -2.36 -17.07
N ILE A 130 1.98 -3.49 -17.01
CA ILE A 130 3.42 -3.51 -16.71
C ILE A 130 4.22 -3.84 -17.96
N ARG A 131 3.83 -4.87 -18.71
CA ARG A 131 4.45 -5.21 -19.97
C ARG A 131 3.57 -4.77 -21.12
N ASN A 132 4.11 -3.97 -22.02
CA ASN A 132 3.39 -3.56 -23.22
C ASN A 132 4.28 -3.62 -24.47
N PRO A 133 4.26 -4.71 -25.23
CA PRO A 133 5.10 -4.84 -26.42
C PRO A 133 4.61 -4.03 -27.63
N TYR A 134 3.52 -3.25 -27.49
CA TYR A 134 2.89 -2.53 -28.59
C TYR A 134 3.90 -1.63 -29.31
N ASN A 135 4.00 -1.79 -30.64
CA ASN A 135 4.88 -1.00 -31.50
C ASN A 135 4.20 -0.50 -32.79
N GLY A 136 2.90 -0.72 -32.95
CA GLY A 136 2.12 -0.25 -34.11
C GLY A 136 2.39 -0.99 -35.42
N SER A 137 3.20 -2.05 -35.42
CA SER A 137 3.54 -2.82 -36.63
C SER A 137 3.44 -4.32 -36.38
N VAL A 138 4.44 -4.92 -35.71
CA VAL A 138 4.50 -6.38 -35.46
C VAL A 138 3.69 -6.78 -34.22
N SER A 139 3.61 -5.89 -33.23
CA SER A 139 2.82 -6.10 -32.03
C SER A 139 1.82 -4.96 -31.89
N THR A 140 0.56 -5.27 -32.13
CA THR A 140 -0.57 -4.32 -32.13
C THR A 140 -1.66 -4.73 -31.15
N ARG A 141 -1.37 -5.74 -30.32
CA ARG A 141 -2.34 -6.39 -29.44
C ARG A 141 -2.88 -5.45 -28.36
N ILE A 142 -4.20 -5.45 -28.25
CA ILE A 142 -4.98 -4.82 -27.20
C ILE A 142 -5.79 -5.90 -26.48
N ASN A 143 -5.57 -6.04 -25.19
CA ASN A 143 -6.27 -6.96 -24.31
C ASN A 143 -7.04 -6.18 -23.24
N GLY A 144 -8.14 -6.78 -22.80
CA GLY A 144 -8.95 -6.27 -21.70
C GLY A 144 -8.78 -7.11 -20.45
N VAL A 145 -8.93 -6.49 -19.27
CA VAL A 145 -9.03 -7.19 -17.98
C VAL A 145 -10.38 -6.87 -17.33
N GLU A 146 -11.07 -7.89 -16.83
CA GLU A 146 -12.29 -7.75 -16.03
C GLU A 146 -12.17 -8.46 -14.68
N VAL A 147 -13.13 -8.17 -13.80
CA VAL A 147 -13.33 -8.89 -12.54
C VAL A 147 -14.49 -9.87 -12.68
N GLN A 148 -14.29 -11.07 -12.14
CA GLN A 148 -15.30 -12.09 -11.99
C GLN A 148 -15.42 -12.51 -10.53
N TYR A 149 -16.52 -13.16 -10.19
CA TYR A 149 -16.74 -13.70 -8.85
C TYR A 149 -17.28 -15.12 -8.87
N ARG A 150 -17.13 -15.81 -7.74
CA ARG A 150 -17.74 -17.12 -7.46
C ARG A 150 -18.08 -17.23 -5.98
N ILE A 151 -19.25 -17.78 -5.66
CA ILE A 151 -19.62 -18.12 -4.28
C ILE A 151 -19.12 -19.54 -3.99
N GLY A 152 -18.40 -19.70 -2.87
CA GLY A 152 -17.76 -20.97 -2.52
C GLY A 152 -16.48 -21.23 -3.32
N THR A 153 -16.09 -22.50 -3.42
CA THR A 153 -14.77 -22.94 -3.91
C THR A 153 -14.83 -23.84 -5.16
N SER A 154 -16.02 -24.01 -5.74
CA SER A 154 -16.28 -24.90 -6.87
C SER A 154 -17.32 -24.31 -7.82
N GLY A 155 -17.30 -24.75 -9.08
CA GLY A 155 -18.21 -24.27 -10.13
C GLY A 155 -17.61 -23.13 -10.96
N GLU A 156 -18.43 -22.60 -11.87
CA GLU A 156 -18.06 -21.51 -12.76
C GLU A 156 -18.01 -20.17 -12.03
N PHE A 157 -17.23 -19.25 -12.60
CA PHE A 157 -17.21 -17.84 -12.23
C PHE A 157 -18.21 -17.07 -13.08
N LYS A 158 -18.71 -15.96 -12.52
CA LYS A 158 -19.61 -15.03 -13.19
C LYS A 158 -18.89 -13.71 -13.42
N SER A 159 -18.98 -13.16 -14.63
CA SER A 159 -18.47 -11.82 -14.93
C SER A 159 -19.27 -10.74 -14.19
N ILE A 160 -18.54 -9.78 -13.61
CA ILE A 160 -19.14 -8.56 -13.10
C ILE A 160 -19.11 -7.56 -14.25
N ASN A 161 -20.19 -7.52 -15.03
CA ASN A 161 -20.38 -6.66 -16.21
C ASN A 161 -20.42 -5.16 -15.83
N SER A 162 -19.30 -4.66 -15.33
CA SER A 162 -19.11 -3.32 -14.83
C SER A 162 -18.18 -2.58 -15.79
N ARG A 163 -16.87 -2.69 -15.59
CA ARG A 163 -15.84 -1.98 -16.33
C ARG A 163 -14.69 -2.90 -16.71
N VAL A 164 -14.20 -2.72 -17.93
CA VAL A 164 -13.04 -3.43 -18.48
C VAL A 164 -11.86 -2.47 -18.56
N TYR A 165 -10.73 -2.88 -17.96
CA TYR A 165 -9.46 -2.21 -18.16
C TYR A 165 -8.85 -2.59 -19.51
N ILE A 166 -8.20 -1.65 -20.20
CA ILE A 166 -7.58 -1.88 -21.52
C ILE A 166 -6.15 -1.35 -21.50
N ASN A 167 -5.18 -2.13 -22.01
CA ASN A 167 -3.81 -1.61 -22.16
C ASN A 167 -3.74 -0.47 -23.18
N ASN A 168 -2.82 0.46 -22.98
CA ASN A 168 -2.57 1.54 -23.93
C ASN A 168 -1.62 1.10 -25.07
N THR A 169 -1.17 2.05 -25.89
CA THR A 169 -0.27 1.80 -27.03
C THR A 169 1.17 2.25 -26.78
N THR A 170 1.55 2.51 -25.53
CA THR A 170 2.91 2.96 -25.19
C THR A 170 3.80 1.75 -24.93
N SER A 171 4.88 1.60 -25.70
CA SER A 171 5.81 0.47 -25.54
C SER A 171 6.49 0.47 -24.16
N GLN A 172 6.55 -0.69 -23.51
CA GLN A 172 7.32 -0.96 -22.31
C GLN A 172 7.70 -2.43 -22.22
N THR A 173 8.97 -2.73 -22.50
CA THR A 173 9.55 -4.09 -22.47
C THR A 173 10.91 -4.15 -21.78
N GLY A 174 11.30 -3.10 -21.06
CA GLY A 174 12.57 -3.02 -20.33
C GLY A 174 12.52 -3.68 -18.94
N THR A 175 13.64 -3.69 -18.24
CA THR A 175 13.72 -4.18 -16.85
C THR A 175 13.16 -3.12 -15.88
N THR A 176 11.83 -2.99 -15.87
CA THR A 176 11.10 -2.04 -15.03
C THR A 176 9.81 -2.66 -14.49
N THR A 177 9.33 -2.14 -13.37
CA THR A 177 8.00 -2.42 -12.79
C THR A 177 7.12 -1.15 -12.73
N SER A 178 7.54 -0.08 -13.43
CA SER A 178 6.78 1.16 -13.54
C SER A 178 5.40 0.90 -14.15
N GLU A 179 4.41 1.59 -13.61
CA GLU A 179 3.02 1.44 -14.01
C GLU A 179 2.74 2.22 -15.29
N GLN A 180 2.03 1.59 -16.23
CA GLN A 180 1.47 2.27 -17.37
C GLN A 180 -0.05 2.23 -17.32
N ASN A 181 -0.65 3.38 -17.63
CA ASN A 181 -2.10 3.54 -17.67
C ASN A 181 -2.76 2.98 -16.40
N ARG A 182 -2.32 3.42 -15.22
CA ARG A 182 -2.96 3.02 -13.96
C ARG A 182 -4.38 3.61 -13.93
N GLU A 183 -5.36 2.77 -13.67
CA GLU A 183 -6.74 3.17 -13.37
C GLU A 183 -7.13 2.62 -12.00
N ASN A 184 -7.99 3.34 -11.27
CA ASN A 184 -8.54 2.89 -9.99
C ASN A 184 -10.02 2.57 -10.18
N TYR A 185 -10.42 1.33 -9.91
CA TYR A 185 -11.79 0.85 -10.06
C TYR A 185 -12.43 0.65 -8.69
N SER A 186 -13.75 0.86 -8.65
CA SER A 186 -14.61 0.61 -7.51
C SER A 186 -15.81 -0.17 -8.03
N ILE A 187 -15.93 -1.45 -7.63
CA ILE A 187 -16.90 -2.38 -8.19
C ILE A 187 -17.75 -2.96 -7.07
N PHE A 188 -19.07 -2.83 -7.19
CA PHE A 188 -20.00 -3.56 -6.33
C PHE A 188 -20.05 -5.04 -6.72
N LEU A 189 -19.88 -5.92 -5.73
CA LEU A 189 -20.23 -7.31 -5.91
C LEU A 189 -21.77 -7.43 -5.97
N PRO A 190 -22.32 -8.35 -6.78
CA PRO A 190 -23.75 -8.63 -6.75
C PRO A 190 -24.23 -9.04 -5.36
N SER A 191 -25.48 -8.75 -5.02
CA SER A 191 -26.04 -9.03 -3.69
C SER A 191 -26.05 -10.52 -3.30
N GLU A 192 -25.92 -11.44 -4.28
CA GLU A 192 -25.71 -12.85 -3.98
C GLU A 192 -24.34 -13.14 -3.32
N CYS A 193 -23.39 -12.20 -3.36
CA CYS A 193 -22.14 -12.25 -2.61
C CYS A 193 -22.29 -11.81 -1.15
N ASP A 194 -23.42 -11.24 -0.74
CA ASP A 194 -23.66 -10.80 0.62
C ASP A 194 -23.84 -12.00 1.57
N ASN A 195 -23.35 -11.84 2.80
CA ASN A 195 -23.48 -12.83 3.88
C ASN A 195 -23.05 -14.25 3.47
N LYS A 196 -21.88 -14.38 2.81
CA LYS A 196 -21.33 -15.68 2.39
C LYS A 196 -20.08 -16.06 3.18
N PRO A 197 -19.90 -17.37 3.45
CA PRO A 197 -18.69 -17.85 4.11
C PRO A 197 -17.44 -17.70 3.24
N VAL A 198 -17.61 -17.78 1.91
CA VAL A 198 -16.53 -17.63 0.92
C VAL A 198 -17.09 -16.99 -0.35
N VAL A 199 -16.46 -15.91 -0.78
CA VAL A 199 -16.59 -15.32 -2.11
C VAL A 199 -15.18 -15.22 -2.69
N GLN A 200 -14.99 -15.74 -3.90
CA GLN A 200 -13.75 -15.62 -4.64
C GLN A 200 -13.90 -14.56 -5.71
N ILE A 201 -12.97 -13.63 -5.75
CA ILE A 201 -12.91 -12.51 -6.70
C ILE A 201 -11.65 -12.73 -7.54
N ARG A 202 -11.77 -12.74 -8.88
CA ARG A 202 -10.62 -12.97 -9.75
C ARG A 202 -10.54 -11.96 -10.89
N TRP A 203 -9.32 -11.71 -11.34
CA TRP A 203 -9.01 -10.85 -12.48
C TRP A 203 -8.61 -11.72 -13.67
N VAL A 204 -9.26 -11.52 -14.81
CA VAL A 204 -9.09 -12.34 -16.01
C VAL A 204 -8.94 -11.47 -17.25
N THR A 205 -8.21 -11.94 -18.26
CA THR A 205 -8.04 -11.20 -19.52
C THR A 205 -8.86 -11.78 -20.66
N ARG A 206 -9.08 -10.97 -21.69
CA ARG A 206 -9.40 -11.42 -23.03
C ARG A 206 -8.63 -10.62 -24.07
N GLU A 207 -8.52 -11.19 -25.26
CA GLU A 207 -8.02 -10.51 -26.45
C GLU A 207 -9.13 -9.66 -27.08
N ILE A 208 -8.88 -8.37 -27.30
CA ILE A 208 -9.86 -7.46 -27.91
C ILE A 208 -9.53 -7.28 -29.39
N THR A 209 -8.31 -6.83 -29.71
CA THR A 209 -7.84 -6.62 -31.09
C THR A 209 -6.34 -6.86 -31.23
N GLY A 210 -5.88 -6.89 -32.48
CA GLY A 210 -4.46 -6.89 -32.83
C GLY A 210 -3.79 -8.26 -32.71
N THR A 211 -2.49 -8.28 -32.99
CA THR A 211 -1.67 -9.51 -33.03
C THR A 211 -0.31 -9.27 -32.36
N GLY A 212 0.52 -10.31 -32.32
CA GLY A 212 1.85 -10.27 -31.73
C GLY A 212 1.84 -10.62 -30.24
N ASN A 213 2.79 -10.05 -29.50
CA ASN A 213 3.06 -10.40 -28.11
C ASN A 213 2.03 -9.84 -27.14
N PHE A 214 1.79 -10.58 -26.05
CA PHE A 214 0.77 -10.26 -25.05
C PHE A 214 1.21 -9.14 -24.10
N PRO A 215 0.32 -8.18 -23.78
CA PRO A 215 0.54 -7.30 -22.65
C PRO A 215 0.47 -8.08 -21.33
N GLY A 216 1.18 -7.61 -20.31
CA GLY A 216 1.15 -8.13 -18.94
C GLY A 216 0.58 -7.10 -17.99
N PHE A 217 -0.29 -7.56 -17.09
CA PHE A 217 -1.10 -6.70 -16.22
C PHE A 217 -0.74 -6.92 -14.76
N ALA A 218 -1.00 -5.92 -13.92
CA ALA A 218 -0.89 -6.03 -12.48
C ALA A 218 -2.07 -5.32 -11.79
N ILE A 219 -2.27 -5.70 -10.54
CA ILE A 219 -3.20 -5.07 -9.61
C ILE A 219 -2.49 -4.69 -8.32
N ASP A 220 -2.98 -3.64 -7.69
CA ASP A 220 -2.44 -3.06 -6.46
C ASP A 220 -3.55 -2.34 -5.68
N ASP A 221 -3.28 -1.89 -4.44
CA ASP A 221 -4.21 -1.18 -3.56
C ASP A 221 -5.59 -1.86 -3.46
N VAL A 222 -5.61 -3.18 -3.29
CA VAL A 222 -6.85 -3.97 -3.28
C VAL A 222 -7.53 -3.84 -1.93
N GLU A 223 -8.70 -3.22 -1.90
CA GLU A 223 -9.60 -3.15 -0.77
C GLU A 223 -10.90 -3.91 -1.05
N VAL A 224 -11.37 -4.70 -0.10
CA VAL A 224 -12.73 -5.26 -0.12
C VAL A 224 -13.41 -4.83 1.16
N SER A 225 -14.53 -4.12 1.06
CA SER A 225 -15.22 -3.58 2.24
C SER A 225 -16.73 -3.53 2.03
N GLU A 226 -17.46 -3.07 3.06
CA GLU A 226 -18.89 -2.80 2.95
C GLU A 226 -19.11 -1.32 2.66
N ASN A 227 -19.69 -1.04 1.50
CA ASN A 227 -19.99 0.34 1.16
C ASN A 227 -21.00 0.94 2.14
N GLY A 228 -20.67 2.11 2.69
CA GLY A 228 -21.55 2.83 3.61
C GLY A 228 -21.61 2.27 5.04
N LYS A 229 -20.78 1.27 5.41
CA LYS A 229 -20.74 0.75 6.79
C LYS A 229 -20.01 1.67 7.77
N ALA A 230 -19.13 2.54 7.29
CA ALA A 230 -18.40 3.49 8.13
C ALA A 230 -19.36 4.46 8.84
N ALA A 231 -19.34 4.42 10.17
CA ALA A 231 -20.03 5.38 11.01
C ALA A 231 -19.10 6.57 11.28
N TYR A 232 -19.54 7.76 10.88
CA TYR A 232 -18.79 9.00 11.10
C TYR A 232 -19.22 9.64 12.41
N TYR A 233 -18.23 9.98 13.24
CA TYR A 233 -18.44 10.73 14.47
C TYR A 233 -17.52 11.94 14.48
N TYR A 234 -18.05 13.09 14.86
CA TYR A 234 -17.37 14.36 14.88
C TYR A 234 -17.20 14.81 16.33
N TYR A 235 -16.00 15.24 16.67
CA TYR A 235 -15.77 15.87 17.97
C TYR A 235 -16.57 17.18 18.00
N LYS A 236 -17.43 17.33 19.01
CA LYS A 236 -18.32 18.51 19.11
C LYS A 236 -17.57 19.81 19.43
N GLY A 237 -16.26 19.74 19.64
CA GLY A 237 -15.38 20.88 19.96
C GLY A 237 -15.19 21.11 21.46
N THR A 238 -15.88 20.35 22.31
CA THR A 238 -15.79 20.44 23.78
C THR A 238 -15.93 19.06 24.41
N GLY A 239 -15.45 18.94 25.65
CA GLY A 239 -15.48 17.70 26.43
C GLY A 239 -14.20 16.88 26.28
N ASN A 240 -14.20 15.71 26.90
CA ASN A 240 -13.06 14.82 26.88
C ASN A 240 -13.10 13.93 25.61
N PHE A 241 -11.97 13.77 24.91
CA PHE A 241 -11.80 12.89 23.75
C PHE A 241 -12.14 11.42 24.03
N THR A 242 -11.89 10.95 25.25
CA THR A 242 -12.19 9.59 25.70
C THR A 242 -13.63 9.42 26.20
N SER A 243 -14.44 10.49 26.19
CA SER A 243 -15.87 10.43 26.47
C SER A 243 -16.67 10.29 25.18
N LEU A 244 -17.43 9.21 25.04
CA LEU A 244 -18.35 9.00 23.91
C LEU A 244 -19.32 10.17 23.71
N SER A 245 -19.71 10.85 24.79
CA SER A 245 -20.63 12.00 24.77
C SER A 245 -20.05 13.27 24.11
N SER A 246 -18.73 13.31 23.90
CA SER A 246 -18.03 14.37 23.17
C SER A 246 -18.09 14.20 21.65
N TRP A 247 -18.57 13.04 21.19
CA TRP A 247 -18.62 12.64 19.79
C TRP A 247 -20.06 12.51 19.31
N LYS A 248 -20.29 12.95 18.09
CA LYS A 248 -21.64 13.12 17.53
C LYS A 248 -21.68 12.78 16.05
N SER A 249 -22.73 12.14 15.59
CA SER A 249 -22.82 11.65 14.21
C SER A 249 -22.84 12.76 13.16
N ASN A 250 -23.17 14.00 13.54
CA ASN A 250 -23.21 15.15 12.66
C ASN A 250 -22.08 16.16 12.97
N PRO A 251 -21.47 16.81 11.97
CA PRO A 251 -20.40 17.79 12.16
C PRO A 251 -20.79 19.02 13.00
N ASP A 252 -22.07 19.36 13.05
CA ASP A 252 -22.60 20.48 13.84
C ASP A 252 -22.64 20.18 15.35
N GLY A 253 -22.32 18.95 15.78
CA GLY A 253 -22.37 18.52 17.17
C GLY A 253 -23.73 17.94 17.58
N THR A 254 -24.61 17.66 16.63
CA THR A 254 -25.91 17.01 16.85
C THR A 254 -25.89 15.52 16.50
N GLY A 255 -26.99 14.83 16.80
CA GLY A 255 -27.14 13.40 16.50
C GLY A 255 -26.62 12.48 17.61
N SER A 256 -26.40 11.23 17.23
CA SER A 256 -26.10 10.16 18.17
C SER A 256 -24.62 10.11 18.52
N SER A 257 -24.31 9.71 19.75
CA SER A 257 -22.95 9.42 20.17
C SER A 257 -22.54 8.01 19.75
N PRO A 258 -21.25 7.75 19.53
CA PRO A 258 -20.74 6.40 19.27
C PRO A 258 -21.06 5.48 20.44
N ALA A 259 -21.28 4.20 20.15
CA ALA A 259 -21.53 3.18 21.18
C ALA A 259 -20.27 2.78 21.95
N SER A 260 -19.09 2.87 21.32
CA SER A 260 -17.77 2.64 21.92
C SER A 260 -16.68 3.27 21.03
N PHE A 261 -15.40 3.18 21.42
CA PHE A 261 -14.25 3.47 20.54
C PHE A 261 -13.60 2.20 19.97
N SER A 262 -14.12 1.03 20.35
CA SER A 262 -13.61 -0.28 19.96
C SER A 262 -14.53 -0.99 18.97
N ALA A 263 -15.64 -0.37 18.57
CA ALA A 263 -16.53 -0.90 17.54
C ALA A 263 -15.90 -0.65 16.17
N ASP A 264 -16.03 -1.64 15.29
CA ASP A 264 -15.45 -1.59 13.95
C ASP A 264 -16.08 -0.49 13.09
N TYR A 265 -15.37 -0.06 12.05
CA TYR A 265 -15.84 0.92 11.06
C TYR A 265 -16.22 2.29 11.63
N GLN A 266 -15.49 2.80 12.62
CA GLN A 266 -15.77 4.10 13.21
C GLN A 266 -14.72 5.15 12.87
N TYR A 267 -15.18 6.25 12.26
CA TYR A 267 -14.32 7.31 11.76
C TYR A 267 -14.51 8.55 12.63
N PHE A 268 -13.52 8.84 13.47
CA PHE A 268 -13.55 9.91 14.44
C PHE A 268 -12.89 11.17 13.87
N ASN A 269 -13.73 12.12 13.45
CA ASN A 269 -13.35 13.34 12.76
C ASN A 269 -13.15 14.49 13.74
N ILE A 270 -11.96 15.08 13.71
CA ILE A 270 -11.59 16.25 14.51
C ILE A 270 -11.51 17.44 13.56
N THR A 271 -12.61 18.18 13.45
CA THR A 271 -12.71 19.35 12.56
C THR A 271 -12.72 20.68 13.30
N LYS A 272 -12.87 20.65 14.63
CA LYS A 272 -12.92 21.82 15.51
C LYS A 272 -12.56 21.45 16.95
N PRO A 273 -12.07 22.40 17.77
CA PRO A 273 -11.60 23.73 17.36
C PRO A 273 -10.34 23.62 16.46
N SER A 274 -9.92 24.74 15.87
CA SER A 274 -8.76 24.80 14.97
C SER A 274 -7.43 24.45 15.63
N ALA A 275 -7.36 24.46 16.96
CA ALA A 275 -6.21 24.01 17.73
C ALA A 275 -6.64 23.27 19.00
N ILE A 276 -6.02 22.13 19.27
CA ILE A 276 -6.39 21.23 20.37
C ILE A 276 -5.13 20.78 21.10
N ASN A 277 -5.17 20.80 22.43
CA ASN A 277 -4.18 20.16 23.28
C ASN A 277 -4.80 18.92 23.91
N PHE A 278 -4.40 17.76 23.41
CA PHE A 278 -4.84 16.45 23.85
C PHE A 278 -3.88 15.94 24.92
N THR A 279 -4.42 15.66 26.12
CA THR A 279 -3.64 15.38 27.34
C THR A 279 -3.82 13.95 27.86
N GLU A 280 -4.52 13.08 27.13
CA GLU A 280 -5.02 11.80 27.66
C GLU A 280 -4.54 10.60 26.84
N MET A 281 -4.85 9.39 27.30
CA MET A 281 -4.73 8.19 26.48
C MET A 281 -6.06 7.91 25.78
N TRP A 282 -6.07 7.84 24.45
CA TRP A 282 -7.25 7.51 23.67
C TRP A 282 -6.96 6.34 22.74
N ASN A 283 -7.72 5.27 22.93
CA ASN A 283 -7.61 4.04 22.17
C ASN A 283 -8.81 3.90 21.22
N VAL A 284 -8.56 3.98 19.92
CA VAL A 284 -9.52 3.67 18.87
C VAL A 284 -9.08 2.36 18.23
N SER A 285 -9.67 1.27 18.70
CA SER A 285 -9.18 -0.09 18.46
C SER A 285 -10.10 -0.95 17.60
N GLY A 286 -11.26 -0.42 17.19
CA GLY A 286 -12.15 -1.15 16.29
C GLY A 286 -11.47 -1.41 14.96
N MET A 287 -11.71 -2.57 14.36
CA MET A 287 -11.19 -2.90 13.05
C MET A 287 -11.67 -1.85 12.04
N TYR A 288 -10.77 -1.37 11.18
CA TYR A 288 -11.06 -0.32 10.21
C TYR A 288 -11.64 0.97 10.81
N SER A 289 -11.29 1.26 12.06
CA SER A 289 -11.59 2.53 12.70
C SER A 289 -10.36 3.42 12.67
N LYS A 290 -10.58 4.73 12.57
CA LYS A 290 -9.50 5.71 12.49
C LYS A 290 -9.89 7.06 13.02
N VAL A 291 -8.87 7.85 13.33
CA VAL A 291 -8.98 9.25 13.68
C VAL A 291 -8.57 10.08 12.48
N ILE A 292 -9.39 11.08 12.14
CA ILE A 292 -9.16 11.98 11.00
C ILE A 292 -8.98 13.40 11.56
N ILE A 293 -7.81 13.98 11.33
CA ILE A 293 -7.48 15.34 11.77
C ILE A 293 -7.72 16.30 10.62
N GLY A 294 -8.67 17.22 10.82
CA GLY A 294 -9.10 18.22 9.84
C GLY A 294 -10.12 17.71 8.82
N SER A 295 -10.42 18.56 7.84
CA SER A 295 -11.28 18.28 6.68
C SER A 295 -10.86 19.14 5.49
N THR A 296 -11.56 19.04 4.35
CA THR A 296 -11.34 19.92 3.19
C THR A 296 -11.71 21.38 3.45
N SER A 297 -12.49 21.66 4.49
CA SER A 297 -12.97 23.00 4.85
C SER A 297 -12.54 23.46 6.24
N SER A 298 -11.74 22.67 6.97
CA SER A 298 -11.30 23.01 8.33
C SER A 298 -9.94 22.42 8.63
N ASN A 299 -8.98 23.30 8.91
CA ASN A 299 -7.64 22.92 9.31
C ASN A 299 -7.56 22.84 10.83
N VAL A 300 -6.98 21.74 11.34
CA VAL A 300 -6.81 21.52 12.77
C VAL A 300 -5.34 21.30 13.11
N VAL A 301 -4.87 21.96 14.16
CA VAL A 301 -3.61 21.67 14.84
C VAL A 301 -3.91 20.81 16.07
N PHE A 302 -3.57 19.52 16.01
CA PHE A 302 -3.78 18.57 17.09
C PHE A 302 -2.46 18.31 17.80
N ASN A 303 -2.30 18.81 19.03
CA ASN A 303 -1.11 18.62 19.83
C ASN A 303 -1.35 17.52 20.87
N THR A 304 -0.56 16.45 20.84
CA THR A 304 -0.45 15.54 21.99
C THR A 304 0.48 16.21 23.02
N VAL A 305 0.09 16.28 24.28
CA VAL A 305 0.83 16.94 25.38
C VAL A 305 0.71 16.13 26.68
N ASN A 306 1.53 16.39 27.70
CA ASN A 306 1.42 15.77 29.04
C ASN A 306 1.32 14.23 29.02
N SER A 307 2.21 13.57 28.28
CA SER A 307 2.23 12.10 28.09
C SER A 307 0.98 11.52 27.41
N ALA A 308 0.20 12.33 26.69
CA ALA A 308 -0.93 11.84 25.90
C ALA A 308 -0.52 10.77 24.90
N GLN A 309 -1.35 9.74 24.75
CA GLN A 309 -1.14 8.62 23.84
C GLN A 309 -2.35 8.48 22.92
N LEU A 310 -2.11 8.61 21.62
CA LEU A 310 -3.12 8.36 20.59
C LEU A 310 -2.86 6.98 19.99
N ASN A 311 -3.62 5.98 20.42
CA ASN A 311 -3.53 4.61 19.95
C ASN A 311 -4.64 4.39 18.91
N ALA A 312 -4.35 4.77 17.66
CA ALA A 312 -5.30 4.71 16.55
C ALA A 312 -4.56 4.65 15.21
N VAL A 313 -5.27 4.28 14.15
CA VAL A 313 -4.91 4.68 12.79
C VAL A 313 -5.26 6.15 12.62
N VAL A 314 -4.33 6.97 12.09
CA VAL A 314 -4.51 8.42 11.98
C VAL A 314 -4.33 8.91 10.55
N ASP A 315 -5.37 9.53 10.01
CA ASP A 315 -5.32 10.31 8.78
C ASP A 315 -5.16 11.81 9.10
N ILE A 316 -4.34 12.52 8.32
CA ILE A 316 -4.17 13.98 8.45
C ILE A 316 -4.56 14.65 7.14
N ARG A 317 -5.56 15.53 7.20
CA ARG A 317 -6.03 16.29 6.03
C ARG A 317 -5.05 17.40 5.66
N GLY A 318 -5.06 17.80 4.39
CA GLY A 318 -4.24 18.89 3.88
C GLY A 318 -4.45 20.18 4.68
N GLY A 319 -3.36 20.88 5.03
CA GLY A 319 -3.39 22.07 5.87
C GLY A 319 -3.57 21.82 7.37
N SER A 320 -3.85 20.58 7.78
CA SER A 320 -3.91 20.19 9.20
C SER A 320 -2.55 19.66 9.69
N LYS A 321 -2.37 19.73 11.02
CA LYS A 321 -1.13 19.35 11.69
C LYS A 321 -1.40 18.39 12.83
N LEU A 322 -0.63 17.31 12.90
CA LEU A 322 -0.45 16.52 14.12
C LEU A 322 0.91 16.85 14.73
N ASN A 323 0.91 17.29 15.98
CA ASN A 323 2.11 17.54 16.76
C ASN A 323 2.24 16.50 17.87
N ILE A 324 3.31 15.73 17.82
CA ILE A 324 3.63 14.69 18.80
C ILE A 324 4.67 15.24 19.75
N SER A 325 4.29 15.68 20.96
CA SER A 325 5.24 16.36 21.86
C SER A 325 5.85 15.50 22.96
N GLN A 326 5.59 14.19 22.94
CA GLN A 326 6.09 13.27 23.97
C GLN A 326 6.80 12.06 23.38
N SER A 327 7.80 11.56 24.10
CA SER A 327 8.56 10.34 23.76
C SER A 327 7.72 9.10 24.06
N THR A 328 6.68 8.87 23.26
CA THR A 328 5.88 7.65 23.39
C THR A 328 6.71 6.46 22.91
N SER A 329 6.70 5.36 23.67
CA SER A 329 7.25 4.08 23.19
C SER A 329 6.47 3.49 21.99
N SER A 330 5.35 4.11 21.62
CA SER A 330 4.49 3.72 20.51
C SER A 330 3.86 4.96 19.86
N PHE A 331 4.15 5.21 18.60
CA PHE A 331 3.43 6.18 17.77
C PHE A 331 2.03 5.65 17.40
N PRO A 332 1.07 6.52 17.04
CA PRO A 332 -0.10 6.08 16.29
C PRO A 332 0.34 5.38 15.00
N VAL A 333 -0.50 4.49 14.48
CA VAL A 333 -0.33 3.98 13.13
C VAL A 333 -0.72 5.12 12.19
N PHE A 334 0.20 5.61 11.37
CA PHE A 334 -0.14 6.64 10.39
C PHE A 334 -0.86 6.01 9.20
N GLY A 335 -2.07 6.48 8.95
CA GLY A 335 -2.87 6.13 7.78
C GLY A 335 -2.54 7.05 6.61
N THR A 336 -3.56 7.65 6.01
CA THR A 336 -3.39 8.54 4.86
C THR A 336 -2.90 9.93 5.28
N MET A 337 -1.74 10.32 4.75
CA MET A 337 -1.19 11.68 4.82
C MET A 337 -1.62 12.44 3.56
N TYR A 338 -2.66 13.28 3.66
CA TYR A 338 -3.19 13.99 2.48
C TYR A 338 -2.27 15.13 2.05
N PRO A 339 -2.22 15.49 0.75
CA PRO A 339 -1.35 16.55 0.24
C PRO A 339 -1.38 17.84 1.07
N GLY A 340 -0.21 18.30 1.51
CA GLY A 340 -0.07 19.50 2.34
C GLY A 340 -0.39 19.31 3.83
N SER A 341 -0.62 18.07 4.29
CA SER A 341 -0.67 17.75 5.72
C SER A 341 0.71 17.92 6.37
N PHE A 342 0.72 18.10 7.69
CA PHE A 342 1.93 18.36 8.46
C PHE A 342 2.05 17.42 9.66
N LEU A 343 3.20 16.78 9.79
CA LEU A 343 3.55 16.01 10.97
C LEU A 343 4.72 16.65 11.68
N GLU A 344 4.54 16.97 12.96
CA GLU A 344 5.58 17.54 13.80
C GLU A 344 5.89 16.56 14.93
N PHE A 345 7.16 16.17 15.03
CA PHE A 345 7.68 15.43 16.17
C PHE A 345 8.41 16.43 17.06
N ASN A 346 7.76 16.81 18.16
CA ASN A 346 8.18 17.85 19.09
C ASN A 346 8.55 17.30 20.48
N PHE A 347 9.32 16.21 20.57
CA PHE A 347 9.51 15.52 21.85
C PHE A 347 10.97 15.29 22.24
N ASN A 348 11.16 15.19 23.56
CA ASN A 348 12.46 15.04 24.19
C ASN A 348 12.73 13.55 24.50
N ALA A 349 12.99 12.73 23.47
CA ALA A 349 13.44 11.35 23.65
C ALA A 349 14.93 11.24 23.34
N SER A 350 15.69 10.49 24.14
CA SER A 350 17.09 10.19 23.81
C SER A 350 17.23 9.40 22.50
N LEU A 351 16.23 8.58 22.13
CA LEU A 351 16.16 7.81 20.89
C LEU A 351 14.69 7.62 20.50
N ALA A 352 14.30 7.97 19.27
CA ALA A 352 13.00 7.58 18.71
C ALA A 352 13.14 7.10 17.29
N ASN A 353 12.67 5.88 17.03
CA ASN A 353 12.55 5.30 15.70
C ASN A 353 11.25 5.80 15.08
N LEU A 354 11.33 6.77 14.17
CA LEU A 354 10.20 7.24 13.39
C LEU A 354 9.57 6.07 12.62
N PRO A 355 8.22 6.02 12.51
CA PRO A 355 7.55 4.89 11.87
C PRO A 355 8.04 4.66 10.44
N ALA A 356 8.36 3.39 10.16
CA ALA A 356 8.69 2.89 8.83
C ALA A 356 7.47 2.93 7.91
N GLU A 357 7.70 2.91 6.59
CA GLU A 357 6.66 2.70 5.56
C GLU A 357 5.58 3.80 5.46
N VAL A 358 5.81 4.96 6.06
CA VAL A 358 4.92 6.12 5.92
C VAL A 358 5.42 7.02 4.81
N THR A 359 4.56 7.31 3.83
CA THR A 359 4.80 8.40 2.89
C THR A 359 4.35 9.71 3.52
N TYR A 360 5.31 10.55 3.89
CA TYR A 360 5.03 11.83 4.54
C TYR A 360 4.79 12.93 3.51
N GLU A 361 4.04 13.96 3.93
CA GLU A 361 3.89 15.21 3.17
C GLU A 361 4.91 16.23 3.66
N ASN A 362 4.59 17.00 4.71
CA ASN A 362 5.55 17.87 5.40
C ASN A 362 5.92 17.28 6.76
N VAL A 363 7.21 17.30 7.10
CA VAL A 363 7.73 16.79 8.37
C VAL A 363 8.56 17.85 9.07
N LYS A 364 8.33 18.01 10.38
CA LYS A 364 9.20 18.78 11.27
C LYS A 364 9.70 17.92 12.42
N LEU A 365 11.00 17.93 12.63
CA LEU A 365 11.70 17.31 13.74
C LEU A 365 12.22 18.43 14.66
N ASN A 366 11.70 18.50 15.89
CA ASN A 366 12.09 19.52 16.86
C ASN A 366 12.14 18.93 18.28
N SER A 367 13.32 18.64 18.82
CA SER A 367 13.43 18.00 20.13
C SER A 367 13.74 18.97 21.27
N GLY A 368 13.64 20.29 21.02
CA GLY A 368 13.92 21.32 22.03
C GLY A 368 15.31 21.23 22.68
N GLY A 369 16.27 20.48 22.10
CA GLY A 369 17.55 20.15 22.72
C GLY A 369 18.43 19.19 21.89
N LEU A 370 19.52 18.68 22.45
CA LEU A 370 20.45 17.77 21.75
C LEU A 370 19.99 16.30 21.75
N HIS A 371 18.74 16.04 21.35
CA HIS A 371 18.23 14.67 21.22
C HIS A 371 18.44 14.10 19.82
N THR A 372 18.21 12.80 19.63
CA THR A 372 18.45 12.12 18.34
C THR A 372 17.17 11.45 17.82
N TYR A 373 16.72 11.85 16.63
CA TYR A 373 15.71 11.09 15.86
C TYR A 373 16.40 10.04 14.99
N HIS A 374 15.81 8.85 14.94
CA HIS A 374 16.20 7.75 14.07
C HIS A 374 15.09 7.49 13.06
N PHE A 375 15.42 7.36 11.78
CA PHE A 375 14.53 6.63 10.87
C PHE A 375 14.82 5.13 11.03
N SER A 376 13.78 4.31 11.26
CA SER A 376 13.95 2.88 11.53
C SER A 376 14.53 2.14 10.32
N ILE A 377 15.52 1.28 10.58
CA ILE A 377 16.35 0.55 9.60
C ILE A 377 15.66 -0.56 8.81
N ASN A 378 14.48 -0.96 9.25
CA ASN A 378 13.69 -1.98 8.58
C ASN A 378 12.72 -1.38 7.54
N SER A 379 12.77 -0.07 7.33
CA SER A 379 11.96 0.62 6.31
C SER A 379 12.69 0.64 4.96
N PRO A 380 12.00 0.44 3.83
CA PRO A 380 12.47 0.98 2.56
C PRO A 380 12.67 2.51 2.68
N ASP A 381 13.49 3.09 1.80
CA ASP A 381 13.74 4.53 1.60
C ASP A 381 12.65 5.46 2.20
N VAL A 382 13.03 6.44 3.02
CA VAL A 382 12.07 7.41 3.57
C VAL A 382 11.69 8.42 2.51
N LEU A 383 10.40 8.54 2.20
CA LEU A 383 9.86 9.51 1.28
C LEU A 383 9.08 10.61 2.00
N ILE A 384 9.58 11.84 1.89
CA ILE A 384 8.89 13.07 2.27
C ILE A 384 8.56 13.82 0.98
N LYS A 385 7.27 13.89 0.64
CA LYS A 385 6.81 14.47 -0.65
C LYS A 385 6.99 15.99 -0.72
N LYS A 386 7.05 16.67 0.41
CA LYS A 386 7.19 18.13 0.52
C LYS A 386 8.39 18.46 1.43
N ASP A 387 8.21 19.37 2.38
CA ASP A 387 9.30 19.96 3.12
C ASP A 387 9.71 19.08 4.32
N LEU A 388 11.02 18.96 4.53
CA LEU A 388 11.60 18.43 5.77
C LEU A 388 12.29 19.57 6.52
N GLU A 389 11.90 19.77 7.78
CA GLU A 389 12.51 20.72 8.69
C GLU A 389 13.08 19.99 9.92
N VAL A 390 14.38 20.12 10.17
CA VAL A 390 15.07 19.57 11.33
C VAL A 390 15.65 20.73 12.12
N ILE A 391 15.09 21.00 13.29
CA ILE A 391 15.48 22.10 14.16
C ILE A 391 15.85 21.56 15.52
N ASN A 392 16.88 22.14 16.17
CA ASN A 392 17.23 21.84 17.56
C ASN A 392 17.22 20.33 17.85
N THR A 393 17.79 19.52 16.95
CA THR A 393 17.77 18.05 17.04
C THR A 393 18.87 17.42 16.20
N ARG A 394 19.47 16.32 16.68
CA ARG A 394 20.29 15.43 15.85
C ARG A 394 19.39 14.54 15.01
N LEU A 395 19.65 14.48 13.71
CA LEU A 395 19.11 13.44 12.86
C LEU A 395 20.21 12.39 12.67
N ASN A 396 19.97 11.19 13.17
CA ASN A 396 20.86 10.05 12.96
C ASN A 396 20.12 9.00 12.13
N VAL A 397 20.82 8.49 11.13
CA VAL A 397 20.38 7.34 10.36
C VAL A 397 21.30 6.21 10.78
N ASN A 398 20.94 5.45 11.82
CA ASN A 398 21.63 4.20 12.14
C ASN A 398 21.20 3.14 11.11
N GLY A 399 22.07 2.23 10.68
CA GLY A 399 21.72 1.09 9.82
C GLY A 399 22.93 0.43 9.17
N SER A 400 22.89 -0.90 9.00
CA SER A 400 23.97 -1.66 8.34
C SER A 400 23.91 -1.64 6.80
N GLU A 401 22.89 -0.99 6.22
CA GLU A 401 22.64 -0.92 4.78
C GLU A 401 22.52 0.54 4.30
N LYS A 402 22.49 0.73 2.98
CA LYS A 402 22.23 2.04 2.36
C LYS A 402 20.83 2.53 2.73
N PHE A 403 20.75 3.78 3.17
CA PHE A 403 19.48 4.43 3.49
C PHE A 403 19.28 5.62 2.57
N LYS A 404 18.12 5.72 1.90
CA LYS A 404 17.77 6.92 1.13
C LYS A 404 16.75 7.78 1.86
N LEU A 405 17.08 9.06 2.02
CA LEU A 405 16.16 10.10 2.43
C LEU A 405 15.75 10.88 1.18
N GLN A 406 14.51 10.72 0.73
CA GLN A 406 13.97 11.44 -0.41
C GLN A 406 13.12 12.61 0.06
N VAL A 407 13.45 13.83 -0.39
CA VAL A 407 12.72 15.06 -0.08
C VAL A 407 12.22 15.70 -1.37
N GLY A 408 10.91 15.86 -1.48
CA GLY A 408 10.22 16.46 -2.64
C GLY A 408 10.04 17.97 -2.54
N GLY A 409 10.36 18.57 -1.39
CA GLY A 409 10.35 20.01 -1.14
C GLY A 409 11.70 20.52 -0.63
N ASN A 410 11.65 21.59 0.17
CA ASN A 410 12.82 22.18 0.80
C ASN A 410 13.34 21.28 1.93
N PHE A 411 14.65 21.30 2.15
CA PHE A 411 15.27 20.67 3.31
C PHE A 411 15.89 21.74 4.19
N THR A 412 15.38 21.92 5.41
CA THR A 412 15.94 22.85 6.38
C THR A 412 16.58 22.07 7.53
N PHE A 413 17.87 22.30 7.77
CA PHE A 413 18.61 21.75 8.89
C PHE A 413 19.19 22.88 9.74
N SER A 414 18.45 23.25 10.78
CA SER A 414 18.80 24.30 11.73
C SER A 414 18.96 23.71 13.13
N SER A 415 19.89 22.77 13.25
CA SER A 415 20.26 22.13 14.52
C SER A 415 21.54 22.72 15.10
N SER A 416 21.79 22.50 16.39
CA SER A 416 23.08 22.77 17.04
C SER A 416 24.01 21.54 17.11
N ALA A 417 23.59 20.41 16.52
CA ALA A 417 24.45 19.25 16.39
C ALA A 417 24.50 18.66 14.98
N ALA A 418 25.66 18.07 14.68
CA ALA A 418 25.99 17.46 13.40
C ALA A 418 24.93 16.44 12.96
N PHE A 419 24.63 16.47 11.66
CA PHE A 419 24.06 15.32 10.97
C PHE A 419 25.15 14.26 10.91
N THR A 420 25.08 13.27 11.79
CA THR A 420 26.05 12.18 11.84
C THR A 420 25.41 10.94 11.25
N SER A 421 25.94 10.46 10.12
CA SER A 421 25.89 9.04 9.78
C SER A 421 27.05 8.38 10.56
N SER A 422 26.85 7.26 11.26
CA SER A 422 28.02 6.55 11.82
C SER A 422 28.90 6.05 10.67
N ALA A 423 30.20 5.83 10.92
CA ALA A 423 31.20 5.46 9.89
C ALA A 423 30.86 4.21 9.06
N SER A 424 29.83 3.46 9.43
CA SER A 424 29.26 2.30 8.74
C SER A 424 28.05 2.61 7.84
N ASN A 425 27.51 3.83 7.84
CA ASN A 425 26.19 4.14 7.31
C ASN A 425 26.26 5.01 6.06
N LEU A 426 25.58 4.57 5.00
CA LEU A 426 25.59 5.18 3.68
C LEU A 426 24.29 5.98 3.45
N CYS A 427 24.13 7.14 4.11
CA CYS A 427 22.94 7.98 3.89
C CYS A 427 23.01 8.65 2.51
N GLU A 428 22.03 8.37 1.66
CA GLU A 428 21.83 8.98 0.35
C GLU A 428 20.72 10.03 0.48
N LEU A 429 21.04 11.32 0.33
CA LEU A 429 20.03 12.37 0.25
C LEU A 429 19.61 12.53 -1.21
N VAL A 430 18.32 12.41 -1.48
CA VAL A 430 17.74 12.57 -2.82
C VAL A 430 16.74 13.73 -2.80
N ILE A 431 17.03 14.78 -3.56
CA ILE A 431 16.08 15.85 -3.82
C ILE A 431 15.26 15.49 -5.06
N ASN A 432 13.98 15.21 -4.85
CA ASN A 432 13.07 14.62 -5.83
C ASN A 432 11.85 15.51 -6.14
N GLY A 433 11.90 16.78 -5.75
CA GLY A 433 10.85 17.76 -5.99
C GLY A 433 10.83 18.30 -7.41
N ARG A 434 9.68 18.80 -7.86
CA ARG A 434 9.60 19.64 -9.08
C ARG A 434 9.85 21.10 -8.70
N GLY A 435 10.56 21.85 -9.54
CA GLY A 435 10.91 23.25 -9.27
C GLY A 435 12.23 23.43 -8.54
N SER A 436 12.56 24.68 -8.17
CA SER A 436 13.75 24.99 -7.38
C SER A 436 13.54 24.60 -5.93
N GLN A 437 14.52 23.93 -5.33
CA GLN A 437 14.52 23.54 -3.93
C GLN A 437 15.65 24.23 -3.18
N VAL A 438 15.49 24.45 -1.89
CA VAL A 438 16.51 25.04 -1.03
C VAL A 438 16.90 24.07 0.07
N ILE A 439 18.21 23.86 0.22
CA ILE A 439 18.79 23.25 1.41
C ILE A 439 19.28 24.38 2.31
N ARG A 440 18.64 24.55 3.47
CA ARG A 440 19.01 25.56 4.46
C ARG A 440 19.82 24.93 5.58
N MET A 441 20.98 25.49 5.90
CA MET A 441 21.85 25.03 6.98
C MET A 441 22.21 26.19 7.93
N ASN A 442 22.48 25.87 9.20
CA ASN A 442 22.82 26.88 10.22
C ASN A 442 24.08 26.48 11.01
N GLY A 443 25.26 26.74 10.45
CA GLY A 443 26.56 26.60 11.10
C GLY A 443 26.99 25.16 11.34
N ILE A 444 26.46 24.20 10.57
CA ILE A 444 26.70 22.77 10.73
C ILE A 444 26.83 22.10 9.37
N ASP A 445 27.78 21.18 9.27
CA ASP A 445 28.00 20.39 8.08
C ASP A 445 27.05 19.20 7.97
N LEU A 446 26.60 18.91 6.75
CA LEU A 446 25.89 17.69 6.39
C LEU A 446 26.89 16.65 5.86
N GLN A 447 27.00 15.50 6.53
CA GLN A 447 27.83 14.38 6.09
C GLN A 447 26.97 13.31 5.44
N LEU A 448 27.12 13.13 4.12
CA LEU A 448 26.32 12.23 3.29
C LEU A 448 27.21 11.24 2.55
N ASN A 449 26.66 10.08 2.19
CA ASN A 449 27.34 9.16 1.27
C ASN A 449 27.11 9.54 -0.19
N SER A 450 25.90 9.97 -0.52
CA SER A 450 25.59 10.53 -1.83
C SER A 450 24.56 11.63 -1.72
N PHE A 451 24.62 12.53 -2.70
CA PHE A 451 23.64 13.59 -2.90
C PHE A 451 23.17 13.51 -4.35
N THR A 452 21.86 13.29 -4.54
CA THR A 452 21.26 13.12 -5.87
C THR A 452 20.15 14.13 -6.06
N VAL A 453 20.10 14.76 -7.23
CA VAL A 453 18.99 15.61 -7.67
C VAL A 453 18.36 14.96 -8.88
N LEU A 454 17.06 14.63 -8.81
CA LEU A 454 16.37 13.90 -9.88
C LEU A 454 15.48 14.81 -10.71
N ASN A 455 14.45 15.39 -10.08
CA ASN A 455 13.37 16.11 -10.78
C ASN A 455 13.38 17.63 -10.54
N ALA A 456 14.32 18.14 -9.76
CA ALA A 456 14.37 19.56 -9.40
C ALA A 456 14.96 20.38 -10.54
N ASN A 457 14.45 21.60 -10.74
CA ASN A 457 14.99 22.55 -11.72
C ASN A 457 16.33 23.15 -11.25
N GLY A 458 16.64 23.01 -9.96
CA GLY A 458 17.87 23.45 -9.31
C GLY A 458 17.77 23.23 -7.80
N VAL A 459 18.92 23.14 -7.14
CA VAL A 459 19.01 23.14 -5.68
C VAL A 459 19.91 24.28 -5.26
N GLU A 460 19.39 25.17 -4.42
CA GLU A 460 20.13 26.25 -3.79
C GLU A 460 20.61 25.81 -2.40
N LEU A 461 21.88 26.06 -2.10
CA LEU A 461 22.40 25.96 -0.75
C LEU A 461 22.34 27.34 -0.11
N SER A 462 21.65 27.46 1.03
CA SER A 462 21.46 28.72 1.74
C SER A 462 21.89 28.57 3.20
N GLU A 463 22.76 29.44 3.66
CA GLU A 463 23.15 29.52 5.06
C GLU A 463 22.25 30.54 5.78
N THR A 464 21.64 30.13 6.88
CA THR A 464 20.86 31.04 7.74
C THR A 464 21.69 31.62 8.89
N GLY A 465 22.95 31.20 9.02
CA GLY A 465 23.91 31.65 10.03
C GLY A 465 25.08 30.65 10.16
N GLY A 466 26.30 31.14 10.39
CA GLY A 466 27.52 30.31 10.46
C GLY A 466 27.88 29.61 9.14
N SER A 467 29.14 29.20 8.98
CA SER A 467 29.56 28.43 7.80
C SER A 467 29.06 26.99 7.87
N SER A 468 28.55 26.47 6.76
CA SER A 468 27.99 25.11 6.64
C SER A 468 28.44 24.45 5.34
N ASN A 469 28.93 23.22 5.41
CA ASN A 469 29.38 22.46 4.24
C ASN A 469 28.54 21.20 4.03
N ILE A 470 28.57 20.68 2.80
CA ILE A 470 28.11 19.32 2.51
C ILE A 470 29.34 18.47 2.19
N PHE A 471 29.60 17.47 3.02
CA PHE A 471 30.65 16.49 2.80
C PHE A 471 30.05 15.23 2.19
N LEU A 472 30.64 14.79 1.09
CA LEU A 472 30.34 13.49 0.49
C LEU A 472 31.48 12.53 0.83
N SER A 473 31.18 11.49 1.60
CA SER A 473 32.14 10.42 1.90
C SER A 473 31.70 9.12 1.25
N SER A 474 32.54 8.51 0.41
CA SER A 474 32.40 7.08 0.14
C SER A 474 32.71 6.37 1.46
N GLY A 475 31.83 5.50 1.97
CA GLY A 475 31.96 4.81 3.27
C GLY A 475 33.17 3.87 3.45
N SER A 476 34.37 4.34 3.11
CA SER A 476 35.66 3.71 3.28
C SER A 476 36.71 4.81 3.48
N GLY A 477 36.92 5.25 4.73
CA GLY A 477 37.99 6.17 5.13
C GLY A 477 37.55 7.26 6.08
#